data_AF-A0A834DA43-F1
#
_entry.id   AF-A0A834DA43-F1
#
_cell.length_a   1.000
_cell.length_b   1.000
_cell.length_c   1.000
_cell.angle_alpha   90.00
_cell.angle_beta   90.00
_cell.angle_gamma   90.00
#
_symmetry.space_group_name_H-M   'P 1'
#
loop_
_entity.id
_entity.type
_entity.pdbx_description
1 polymer ?
#
loop_
_entity_poly.entity_id
_entity_poly.type
_entity_poly.pdbx_seq_one_letter_code
_entity_poly.pdbx_strand_id
1 'polypeptide(L)'
;MAEAPEEELDSMAKHESTEDKIFQKFKTKVALEPEQVLRYGRGITPVWISGESIPREEDIPDCPCGAKRIFEFQVMPQLLNHLEADRLGRSVDWGVLAVFTCADSCGLGAGYAEEFVWAQDVSAAGCP
;
A
#
# COMPACT_ATOMS: atom_id res chain seq x y z
N MET A 1 23.19 11.39 29.75
CA MET A 1 22.95 10.43 28.65
C MET A 1 21.75 9.63 29.07
N ALA A 2 20.63 9.73 28.34
CA ALA A 2 19.45 8.93 28.63
C ALA A 2 19.66 7.54 28.00
N GLU A 3 19.81 6.51 28.83
CA GLU A 3 19.72 5.11 28.39
C GLU A 3 18.28 4.89 27.91
N ALA A 4 18.11 4.58 26.63
CA ALA A 4 16.83 4.12 26.14
C ALA A 4 16.49 2.78 26.83
N PRO A 5 15.26 2.59 27.35
CA PRO A 5 14.89 1.38 28.07
C PRO A 5 15.12 0.13 27.19
N GLU A 6 15.63 -0.96 27.77
CA GLU A 6 15.86 -2.25 27.08
C GLU A 6 14.59 -2.79 26.38
N GLU A 7 13.41 -2.42 26.89
CA GLU A 7 12.11 -2.73 26.32
C GLU A 7 11.85 -2.01 24.97
N GLU A 8 12.40 -0.81 24.79
CA GLU A 8 12.34 -0.06 23.53
C GLU A 8 13.26 -0.72 22.49
N LEU A 9 14.46 -1.14 22.88
CA LEU A 9 15.40 -1.82 21.99
C LEU A 9 14.87 -3.18 21.50
N ASP A 10 14.21 -3.94 22.37
CA ASP A 10 13.58 -5.22 22.02
C ASP A 10 12.32 -5.02 21.15
N SER A 11 11.56 -3.96 21.40
CA SER A 11 10.42 -3.56 20.57
C SER A 11 10.87 -3.13 19.17
N MET A 12 11.94 -2.35 19.07
CA MET A 12 12.56 -1.93 17.80
C MET A 12 13.07 -3.14 16.98
N ALA A 13 13.78 -4.07 17.62
CA ALA A 13 14.30 -5.26 16.95
C ALA A 13 13.18 -6.19 16.43
N LYS A 14 12.09 -6.32 17.19
CA LYS A 14 10.90 -7.09 16.75
C LYS A 14 10.16 -6.43 15.59
N HIS A 15 10.10 -5.10 15.60
CA HIS A 15 9.48 -4.30 14.54
C HIS A 15 10.21 -4.49 13.21
N GLU A 16 11.54 -4.32 13.24
CA GLU A 16 12.45 -4.52 12.09
C GLU A 16 12.27 -5.93 11.50
N SER A 17 12.29 -6.97 12.35
CA SER A 17 12.12 -8.36 11.91
C SER A 17 10.74 -8.70 11.31
N THR A 18 9.71 -7.91 11.60
CA THR A 18 8.35 -8.09 11.07
C THR A 18 8.19 -7.36 9.75
N GLU A 19 8.69 -6.13 9.67
CA GLU A 19 8.75 -5.36 8.43
C GLU A 19 9.60 -6.07 7.37
N ASP A 20 10.76 -6.61 7.75
CA ASP A 20 11.59 -7.42 6.87
C ASP A 20 10.81 -8.60 6.28
N LYS A 21 9.99 -9.29 7.07
CA LYS A 21 9.19 -10.42 6.56
C LYS A 21 8.12 -9.97 5.57
N ILE A 22 7.50 -8.81 5.80
CA ILE A 22 6.49 -8.25 4.89
C ILE A 22 7.17 -7.81 3.59
N PHE A 23 8.31 -7.12 3.70
CA PHE A 23 9.12 -6.70 2.57
C PHE A 23 9.64 -7.88 1.76
N GLN A 24 10.11 -8.96 2.40
CA GLN A 24 10.55 -10.17 1.70
C GLN A 24 9.39 -10.87 0.99
N LYS A 25 8.17 -10.89 1.56
CA LYS A 25 6.98 -11.42 0.88
C LYS A 25 6.64 -10.58 -0.35
N PHE A 26 6.71 -9.25 -0.22
CA PHE A 26 6.54 -8.32 -1.34
C PHE A 26 7.58 -8.61 -2.42
N LYS A 27 8.86 -8.62 -2.06
CA LYS A 27 9.97 -8.88 -2.99
C LYS A 27 9.85 -10.23 -3.68
N THR A 28 9.49 -11.29 -2.96
CA THR A 28 9.28 -12.63 -3.54
C THR A 28 8.13 -12.64 -4.53
N LYS A 29 7.04 -11.93 -4.24
CA LYS A 29 5.90 -11.79 -5.16
C LYS A 29 6.26 -10.99 -6.40
N VAL A 30 6.99 -9.88 -6.24
CA VAL A 30 7.41 -9.00 -7.34
C VAL A 30 8.52 -9.63 -8.17
N ALA A 31 9.38 -10.46 -7.58
CA ALA A 31 10.46 -11.13 -8.29
C ALA A 31 9.97 -12.08 -9.40
N LEU A 32 8.71 -12.55 -9.31
CA LEU A 32 8.10 -13.34 -10.38
C LEU A 32 7.90 -12.51 -11.65
N GLU A 33 7.51 -11.24 -11.50
CA GLU A 33 7.19 -10.31 -12.61
C GLU A 33 7.63 -8.88 -12.21
N PRO A 34 8.94 -8.55 -12.31
CA PRO A 34 9.49 -7.31 -11.78
C PRO A 34 9.02 -6.05 -12.54
N GLU A 35 8.56 -6.19 -13.78
CA GLU A 35 8.00 -5.08 -14.59
C GLU A 35 6.50 -4.85 -14.30
N GLN A 36 5.91 -5.61 -13.37
CA GLN A 36 4.49 -5.48 -13.05
C GLN A 36 4.20 -4.14 -12.37
N VAL A 37 3.47 -3.27 -13.07
CA VAL A 37 3.00 -1.97 -12.56
C VAL A 37 1.62 -2.04 -11.89
N LEU A 38 0.82 -3.05 -12.24
CA LEU A 38 -0.56 -3.21 -11.76
C LEU A 38 -0.80 -4.67 -11.37
N ARG A 39 -1.38 -4.86 -10.19
CA ARG A 39 -1.84 -6.17 -9.73
C ARG A 39 -3.33 -6.11 -9.44
N TYR A 40 -4.09 -6.71 -10.34
CA TYR A 40 -5.54 -6.84 -10.19
C TYR A 40 -5.91 -8.05 -9.35
N GLY A 41 -6.89 -7.88 -8.47
CA GLY A 41 -7.46 -8.96 -7.70
C GLY A 41 -8.60 -8.47 -6.83
N ARG A 42 -9.83 -8.69 -7.28
CA ARG A 42 -10.99 -8.27 -6.51
C ARG A 42 -11.19 -9.16 -5.28
N GLY A 43 -11.30 -8.56 -4.10
CA GLY A 43 -11.50 -9.24 -2.83
C GLY A 43 -10.28 -10.00 -2.30
N ILE A 44 -9.11 -9.85 -2.91
CA ILE A 44 -7.88 -10.45 -2.37
C ILE A 44 -7.22 -9.50 -1.36
N THR A 45 -6.33 -10.06 -0.53
CA THR A 45 -5.51 -9.21 0.34
C THR A 45 -4.42 -8.51 -0.48
N PRO A 46 -4.29 -7.17 -0.38
CA PRO A 46 -3.18 -6.44 -0.95
C PRO A 46 -1.85 -6.90 -0.36
N VAL A 47 -0.79 -6.80 -1.17
CA VAL A 47 0.58 -7.03 -0.72
C VAL A 47 1.24 -5.68 -0.50
N TRP A 48 1.69 -5.45 0.73
CA TRP A 48 2.28 -4.20 1.19
C TRP A 48 3.80 -4.30 1.30
N ILE A 49 4.48 -3.15 1.28
CA ILE A 49 5.94 -3.04 1.40
C ILE A 49 6.35 -3.08 2.87
N SER A 50 5.68 -2.29 3.71
CA SER A 50 5.82 -2.33 5.18
C SER A 50 4.52 -2.78 5.84
N GLY A 51 4.64 -3.24 7.10
CA GLY A 51 3.52 -3.44 8.01
C GLY A 51 2.92 -2.14 8.54
N GLU A 52 3.63 -1.03 8.34
CA GLU A 52 3.18 0.31 8.65
C GLU A 52 2.36 0.90 7.50
N SER A 53 1.50 1.87 7.81
CA SER A 53 0.66 2.57 6.83
C SER A 53 -0.25 1.64 6.01
N ILE A 54 -0.78 0.59 6.64
CA ILE A 54 -1.81 -0.29 6.09
C ILE A 54 -3.19 0.23 6.55
N PRO A 55 -4.17 0.40 5.64
CA PRO A 55 -5.50 0.88 6.02
C PRO A 55 -6.20 -0.19 6.86
N ARG A 56 -6.89 0.26 7.90
CA ARG A 56 -7.86 -0.58 8.60
C ARG A 56 -9.21 -0.49 7.90
N GLU A 57 -10.09 -1.44 8.20
CA GLU A 57 -11.46 -1.42 7.68
C GLU A 57 -12.24 -0.16 8.09
N GLU A 58 -11.86 0.48 9.19
CA GLU A 58 -12.42 1.75 9.67
C GLU A 58 -11.93 2.98 8.88
N ASP A 59 -10.76 2.91 8.26
CA ASP A 59 -10.19 3.99 7.45
C ASP A 59 -10.80 4.03 6.04
N ILE A 60 -11.42 2.93 5.61
CA ILE A 60 -12.01 2.78 4.29
C ILE A 60 -13.48 3.21 4.37
N PRO A 61 -13.85 4.35 3.76
CA PRO A 61 -15.24 4.81 3.79
C PRO A 61 -16.15 3.85 3.04
N ASP A 62 -17.39 3.77 3.50
CA ASP A 62 -18.46 3.05 2.81
C ASP A 62 -18.78 3.71 1.47
N CYS A 63 -19.22 2.89 0.52
CA CYS A 63 -19.70 3.36 -0.76
C CYS A 63 -20.97 4.22 -0.55
N PRO A 64 -21.21 5.28 -1.34
CA PRO A 64 -22.44 6.07 -1.29
C PRO A 64 -23.75 5.28 -1.42
N CYS A 65 -23.73 4.04 -1.93
CA CYS A 65 -24.91 3.16 -1.93
C CYS A 65 -25.19 2.48 -0.57
N GLY A 66 -24.29 2.61 0.41
CA GLY A 66 -24.34 1.95 1.73
C GLY A 66 -23.56 0.64 1.81
N ALA A 67 -22.98 0.15 0.72
CA ALA A 67 -22.15 -1.06 0.71
C ALA A 67 -20.72 -0.79 1.16
N LYS A 68 -20.05 -1.80 1.71
CA LYS A 68 -18.62 -1.75 2.03
C LYS A 68 -17.78 -1.68 0.76
N ARG A 69 -16.65 -0.99 0.80
CA ARG A 69 -15.64 -1.06 -0.26
C ARG A 69 -14.70 -2.25 -0.01
N ILE A 70 -14.37 -2.98 -1.06
CA ILE A 70 -13.45 -4.11 -1.06
C ILE A 70 -12.24 -3.78 -1.94
N PHE A 71 -11.12 -4.41 -1.64
CA PHE A 71 -9.93 -4.29 -2.47
C PHE A 71 -10.22 -4.76 -3.91
N GLU A 72 -9.82 -3.98 -4.91
CA GLU A 72 -9.98 -4.33 -6.33
C GLU A 72 -8.66 -4.56 -7.04
N PHE A 73 -7.72 -3.63 -6.89
CA PHE A 73 -6.38 -3.75 -7.44
C PHE A 73 -5.38 -2.89 -6.68
N GLN A 74 -4.10 -3.20 -6.85
CA GLN A 74 -3.01 -2.39 -6.35
C GLN A 74 -2.08 -1.95 -7.49
N VAL A 75 -1.58 -0.72 -7.40
CA VAL A 75 -0.54 -0.17 -8.27
C VAL A 75 0.79 -0.29 -7.56
N MET A 76 1.77 -0.83 -8.27
CA MET A 76 3.10 -1.13 -7.78
C MET A 76 4.02 0.10 -7.94
N PRO A 77 5.06 0.24 -7.10
CA PRO A 77 5.99 1.38 -7.19
C PRO A 77 6.82 1.33 -8.49
N GLN A 78 6.90 0.17 -9.14
CA GLN A 78 7.56 0.00 -10.44
C GLN A 78 7.03 0.97 -11.51
N LEU A 79 5.78 1.42 -11.39
CA LEU A 79 5.21 2.42 -12.28
C LEU A 79 6.01 3.74 -12.25
N LEU A 80 6.56 4.11 -11.09
CA LEU A 80 7.40 5.32 -10.93
C LEU A 80 8.70 5.23 -11.73
N ASN A 81 9.30 4.03 -11.79
CA ASN A 81 10.50 3.78 -12.59
C ASN A 81 10.22 4.00 -14.08
N HIS A 82 9.04 3.61 -14.55
CA HIS A 82 8.62 3.83 -15.95
C HIS A 82 8.17 5.26 -16.23
N LEU A 83 7.65 5.98 -15.23
CA LEU A 83 7.17 7.35 -15.38
C LEU A 83 8.30 8.40 -15.41
N GLU A 84 9.57 7.99 -15.22
CA GLU A 84 10.70 8.90 -15.05
C GLU A 84 10.35 10.04 -14.06
N ALA A 85 9.73 9.72 -12.92
CA ALA A 85 9.13 10.69 -12.00
C ALA A 85 10.12 11.77 -11.51
N ASP A 86 11.42 11.48 -11.56
CA ASP A 86 12.54 12.41 -11.37
C ASP A 86 12.43 13.67 -12.26
N ARG A 87 11.89 13.53 -13.48
CA ARG A 87 11.70 14.62 -14.46
C ARG A 87 10.51 15.53 -14.15
N LEU A 88 9.57 15.09 -13.30
CA LEU A 88 8.35 15.83 -13.00
C LEU A 88 8.53 16.84 -11.84
N GLY A 89 9.72 16.90 -11.21
CA GLY A 89 10.02 17.85 -10.13
C GLY A 89 9.13 17.69 -8.89
N ARG A 90 8.37 16.61 -8.84
CA ARG A 90 7.54 16.16 -7.72
C ARG A 90 8.06 14.78 -7.36
N SER A 91 8.70 14.68 -6.20
CA SER A 91 9.11 13.43 -5.57
C SER A 91 7.83 12.66 -5.21
N VAL A 92 7.24 11.97 -6.18
CA VAL A 92 6.07 11.15 -5.92
C VAL A 92 6.56 9.77 -5.51
N ASP A 93 6.90 9.63 -4.24
CA ASP A 93 7.41 8.39 -3.66
C ASP A 93 6.27 7.66 -2.94
N TRP A 94 5.48 6.89 -3.70
CA TRP A 94 4.51 5.96 -3.11
C TRP A 94 5.06 4.54 -3.12
N GLY A 95 4.74 3.78 -2.07
CA GLY A 95 5.05 2.36 -1.99
C GLY A 95 4.05 1.55 -2.80
N VAL A 96 2.83 1.43 -2.30
CA VAL A 96 1.75 0.70 -2.97
C VAL A 96 0.49 1.55 -2.91
N LEU A 97 -0.17 1.74 -4.06
CA LEU A 97 -1.50 2.32 -4.09
C LEU A 97 -2.52 1.18 -4.12
N ALA A 98 -3.35 1.04 -3.10
CA ALA A 98 -4.45 0.08 -3.10
C ALA A 98 -5.75 0.79 -3.41
N VAL A 99 -6.51 0.26 -4.37
CA VAL A 99 -7.80 0.80 -4.79
C VAL A 99 -8.91 -0.07 -4.24
N PHE A 100 -9.89 0.57 -3.63
CA PHE A 100 -11.05 -0.07 -3.02
C PHE A 100 -12.32 0.40 -3.73
N THR A 101 -13.13 -0.57 -4.15
CA THR A 101 -14.36 -0.35 -4.91
C THR A 101 -15.56 -0.99 -4.24
N CYS A 102 -16.77 -0.57 -4.63
CA CYS A 102 -18.00 -1.11 -4.07
C CYS A 102 -18.09 -2.65 -4.20
N ALA A 103 -18.36 -3.34 -3.07
CA ALA A 103 -18.57 -4.79 -3.04
C ALA A 103 -19.75 -5.22 -3.93
N ASP A 104 -20.83 -4.44 -3.94
CA ASP A 104 -22.04 -4.73 -4.72
C ASP A 104 -21.93 -4.26 -6.18
N SER A 105 -20.79 -3.70 -6.60
CA SER A 105 -20.63 -3.10 -7.93
C SER A 105 -21.79 -2.16 -8.26
N CYS A 106 -22.17 -1.31 -7.29
CA CYS A 106 -23.32 -0.44 -7.47
C CYS A 106 -23.13 0.44 -8.72
N GLY A 107 -24.15 0.49 -9.57
CA GLY A 107 -24.14 1.43 -10.69
C GLY A 107 -24.36 2.83 -10.17
N LEU A 108 -23.30 3.59 -9.92
CA LEU A 108 -23.36 5.00 -9.49
C LEU A 108 -23.84 5.97 -10.59
N GLY A 109 -24.72 5.50 -11.49
CA GLY A 109 -25.12 6.19 -12.71
C GLY A 109 -24.11 5.99 -13.83
N ALA A 110 -24.53 6.28 -15.07
CA ALA A 110 -23.71 6.15 -16.29
C ALA A 110 -22.61 7.23 -16.40
N GLY A 111 -21.85 7.46 -15.33
CA GLY A 111 -20.82 8.49 -15.21
C GLY A 111 -19.60 8.00 -14.43
N TYR A 112 -18.78 8.95 -13.97
CA TYR A 112 -17.60 8.67 -13.14
C TYR A 112 -18.03 8.48 -11.67
N ALA A 113 -17.51 7.42 -11.03
CA ALA A 113 -17.69 7.16 -9.61
C ALA A 113 -16.42 7.53 -8.84
N GLU A 114 -16.60 8.14 -7.66
CA GLU A 114 -15.50 8.39 -6.73
C GLU A 114 -15.22 7.13 -5.91
N GLU A 115 -14.08 6.50 -6.21
CA GLU A 115 -13.57 5.34 -5.48
C GLU A 115 -12.48 5.74 -4.49
N PHE A 116 -12.19 4.83 -3.55
CA PHE A 116 -11.22 5.09 -2.51
C PHE A 116 -9.84 4.55 -2.88
N VAL A 117 -8.83 5.40 -2.78
CA VAL A 117 -7.42 5.04 -2.96
C VAL A 117 -6.71 5.19 -1.63
N TRP A 118 -6.01 4.14 -1.22
CA TRP A 118 -5.05 4.20 -0.15
C TRP A 118 -3.62 4.21 -0.71
N ALA A 119 -2.85 5.24 -0.38
CA ALA A 119 -1.44 5.31 -0.70
C ALA A 119 -0.63 4.87 0.52
N GLN A 120 0.13 3.78 0.38
CA GLN A 120 1.18 3.45 1.35
C GLN A 120 2.35 4.40 1.12
N ASP A 121 2.54 5.35 2.04
CA ASP A 121 3.70 6.22 2.06
C ASP A 121 4.95 5.40 2.42
N VAL A 122 6.01 5.57 1.65
CA VAL A 122 7.34 5.06 2.00
C VAL A 122 8.10 6.26 2.51
N SER A 123 7.72 6.75 3.69
CA SER A 123 8.56 7.72 4.40
C SER A 123 9.94 7.09 4.50
N ALA A 124 10.96 7.80 4.02
CA ALA A 124 12.35 7.37 3.93
C ALA A 124 12.98 7.11 5.32
N ALA A 125 12.43 6.17 6.07
CA ALA A 125 12.98 5.64 7.29
C ALA A 125 13.82 4.41 6.91
N GLY A 126 15.12 4.65 6.75
CA GLY A 126 16.14 3.64 7.00
C GLY A 126 16.31 2.58 5.92
N CYS A 127 16.76 2.97 4.72
CA CYS A 127 17.78 2.14 4.08
C CYS A 127 19.12 2.53 4.73
N PRO A 128 19.78 1.67 5.52
CA PRO A 128 21.17 1.88 5.88
C PRO A 128 22.08 1.82 4.65
#